data_AF-A0A7Y2I1W9-F1
#
_entry.id   AF-A0A7Y2I1W9-F1
#
_cell.length_a   1.000
_cell.length_b   1.000
_cell.length_c   1.000
_cell.angle_alpha   90.00
_cell.angle_beta   90.00
_cell.angle_gamma   90.00
#
_symmetry.space_group_name_H-M   'P 1'
#
loop_
_entity.id
_entity.type
_entity.pdbx_description
1 polymer ?
#
loop_
_entity_poly.entity_id
_entity_poly.type
_entity_poly.pdbx_seq_one_letter_code
_entity_poly.pdbx_strand_id
1 'polypeptide(L)'
;MAVRLGDLLIESGVLTTPQVDMILREQRDTGEPFGALAERLYAVDPAVVEAAWARQYATLTRTVNPELEEMDPNALALVTRRQAWQFRVLPIRFDPHELMMATVPQYLPRALRFAANIIGYPVFYVMCDPEALGRALCTHYPLPGFTAESIHDCGLDGMLRRARSNAA
;
A
#
# COMPACT_ATOMS: atom_id res chain seq x y z
N MET A 1 19.87 2.25 0.46
CA MET A 1 20.25 0.91 0.94
C MET A 1 18.99 0.05 0.85
N ALA A 2 18.90 -0.82 -0.16
CA ALA A 2 17.71 -1.62 -0.39
C ALA A 2 17.72 -2.81 0.56
N VAL A 3 16.75 -2.88 1.47
CA VAL A 3 16.61 -4.04 2.34
C VAL A 3 16.12 -5.22 1.51
N ARG A 4 16.74 -6.39 1.69
CA ARG A 4 16.41 -7.61 0.95
C ARG A 4 15.23 -8.31 1.61
N LEU A 5 14.27 -8.75 0.80
CA LEU A 5 13.05 -9.42 1.26
C LEU A 5 13.33 -10.66 2.11
N GLY A 6 14.42 -11.39 1.85
CA GLY A 6 14.81 -12.55 2.64
C GLY A 6 15.17 -12.21 4.09
N ASP A 7 15.92 -11.13 4.32
CA ASP A 7 16.37 -10.71 5.66
C ASP A 7 15.17 -10.31 6.53
N LEU A 8 14.20 -9.62 5.92
CA LEU A 8 12.93 -9.24 6.54
C LEU A 8 12.12 -10.43 7.05
N LEU A 9 12.08 -11.52 6.27
CA LEU A 9 11.32 -12.72 6.64
C LEU A 9 12.00 -13.52 7.75
N ILE A 10 13.32 -13.39 7.86
CA ILE A 10 14.09 -13.94 8.97
C ILE A 10 13.80 -13.15 10.25
N GLU A 11 13.88 -11.82 10.19
CA GLU A 11 13.62 -10.95 11.35
C GLU A 11 12.20 -11.09 11.89
N SER A 12 11.22 -11.32 11.03
CA SER A 12 9.82 -11.54 11.42
C SER A 12 9.50 -12.98 11.85
N GLY A 13 10.47 -13.89 11.81
CA GLY A 13 10.30 -15.30 12.19
C GLY A 13 9.46 -16.14 11.21
N VAL A 14 9.19 -15.61 10.02
CA VAL A 14 8.39 -16.26 8.97
C VAL A 14 9.22 -17.31 8.25
N LEU A 15 10.49 -17.00 8.02
CA LEU A 15 11.47 -17.90 7.41
C LEU A 15 12.72 -17.97 8.28
N THR A 16 13.47 -19.05 8.13
CA THR A 16 14.81 -19.20 8.69
C THR A 16 15.87 -18.90 7.62
N THR A 17 17.09 -18.54 8.03
CA THR A 17 18.20 -18.31 7.11
C THR A 17 18.41 -19.46 6.10
N PRO A 18 18.36 -20.75 6.50
CA PRO A 18 18.49 -21.85 5.55
C PRO A 18 17.36 -21.93 4.51
N GLN A 19 16.13 -21.54 4.88
CA GLN A 19 14.99 -21.53 3.96
C GLN A 19 15.12 -20.40 2.92
N VAL A 20 15.56 -19.22 3.36
CA VAL A 20 15.86 -18.09 2.46
C VAL A 20 16.97 -18.46 1.47
N ASP A 21 18.03 -19.09 1.94
CA ASP A 21 19.13 -19.53 1.06
C ASP A 21 18.66 -20.53 0.00
N MET A 22 17.74 -21.43 0.35
CA MET A 22 17.14 -22.37 -0.61
C MET A 22 16.30 -21.64 -1.66
N ILE A 23 15.42 -20.72 -1.23
CA ILE A 23 14.61 -19.91 -2.15
C ILE A 23 15.50 -19.12 -3.11
N LEU A 24 16.58 -18.51 -2.62
CA LEU A 24 17.51 -17.73 -3.45
C LEU A 24 18.33 -18.59 -4.41
N ARG A 25 18.54 -19.87 -4.10
CA ARG A 25 19.14 -20.83 -5.05
C ARG A 25 18.14 -21.17 -6.14
N GLU A 26 16.93 -21.55 -5.76
CA GLU A 26 15.88 -21.92 -6.72
C GLU A 26 15.47 -20.74 -7.62
N GLN A 27 15.42 -19.52 -7.06
CA GLN A 27 15.22 -18.28 -7.83
C GLN A 27 16.30 -18.05 -8.88
N ARG A 28 17.56 -18.38 -8.58
CA ARG A 28 18.66 -18.25 -9.55
C ARG A 28 18.55 -19.29 -10.67
N ASP A 29 18.03 -20.47 -10.35
CA ASP A 29 17.92 -21.57 -11.30
C ASP A 29 16.67 -21.46 -12.19
N THR A 30 15.55 -20.96 -11.66
CA THR A 30 14.27 -20.87 -12.38
C THR A 30 13.89 -19.47 -12.86
N GLY A 31 14.43 -18.41 -12.23
CA GLY A 31 14.04 -17.03 -12.49
C GLY A 31 12.67 -16.63 -11.90
N GLU A 32 12.03 -17.51 -11.12
CA GLU A 32 10.74 -17.23 -10.50
C GLU A 32 10.82 -16.14 -9.40
N PRO A 33 9.74 -15.39 -9.13
CA PRO A 33 9.69 -14.43 -8.04
C PRO A 33 9.88 -15.09 -6.67
N PHE A 34 10.67 -14.46 -5.80
CA PHE A 34 10.96 -14.96 -4.44
C PHE A 34 9.69 -15.32 -3.66
N GLY A 35 8.66 -14.48 -3.72
CA GLY A 35 7.39 -14.71 -3.02
C GLY A 35 6.66 -15.96 -3.48
N ALA A 36 6.61 -16.20 -4.80
CA ALA A 36 5.99 -17.39 -5.37
C ALA A 36 6.74 -18.67 -4.98
N LEU A 37 8.07 -18.60 -4.94
CA LEU A 37 8.92 -19.69 -4.46
C LEU A 37 8.75 -19.93 -2.95
N ALA A 38 8.63 -18.88 -2.15
CA ALA A 38 8.39 -18.99 -0.71
C ALA A 38 7.03 -19.63 -0.39
N GLU A 39 5.99 -19.25 -1.13
CA GLU A 39 4.67 -19.88 -1.05
C GLU A 39 4.73 -21.35 -1.46
N ARG A 40 5.34 -21.66 -2.61
CA ARG A 40 5.42 -23.03 -3.14
C ARG A 40 6.26 -23.96 -2.26
N LEU A 41 7.42 -23.51 -1.79
CA LEU A 41 8.39 -24.36 -1.08
C LEU A 41 8.08 -24.51 0.42
N TYR A 42 7.50 -23.48 1.03
CA TYR A 42 7.34 -23.43 2.48
C TYR A 42 5.94 -23.02 2.95
N ALA A 43 4.96 -22.95 2.04
CA ALA A 43 3.60 -22.52 2.34
C ALA A 43 3.53 -21.16 3.04
N VAL A 44 4.49 -20.28 2.74
CA VAL A 44 4.48 -18.91 3.28
C VAL A 44 3.33 -18.17 2.63
N ASP A 45 2.43 -17.64 3.45
CA ASP A 45 1.37 -16.76 2.97
C ASP A 45 1.99 -15.49 2.36
N PRO A 46 1.78 -15.21 1.06
CA PRO A 46 2.27 -14.00 0.42
C PRO A 46 1.85 -12.71 1.15
N ALA A 47 0.69 -12.72 1.82
CA ALA A 47 0.20 -11.59 2.58
C ALA A 47 1.08 -11.27 3.81
N VAL A 48 1.70 -12.29 4.42
CA VAL A 48 2.63 -12.11 5.55
C VAL A 48 3.92 -11.46 5.07
N VAL A 49 4.40 -11.90 3.90
CA VAL A 49 5.61 -11.34 3.27
C VAL A 49 5.42 -9.88 2.89
N GLU A 50 4.29 -9.58 2.25
CA GLU A 50 3.91 -8.21 1.89
C GLU A 50 3.72 -7.32 3.12
N ALA A 51 3.14 -7.84 4.20
CA ALA A 51 2.94 -7.09 5.44
C ALA A 51 4.26 -6.75 6.14
N ALA A 52 5.20 -7.69 6.20
CA ALA A 52 6.54 -7.46 6.74
C ALA A 52 7.30 -6.41 5.93
N TRP A 53 7.29 -6.54 4.59
CA TRP A 53 7.93 -5.58 3.70
C TRP A 53 7.32 -4.18 3.80
N ALA A 54 6.00 -4.08 3.77
CA ALA A 54 5.30 -2.81 3.93
C ALA A 54 5.64 -2.14 5.26
N ARG A 55 5.69 -2.90 6.36
CA ARG A 55 6.04 -2.34 7.67
C ARG A 55 7.44 -1.72 7.68
N GLN A 56 8.44 -2.39 7.10
CA GLN A 56 9.78 -1.82 7.02
C GLN A 56 9.88 -0.66 6.03
N TYR A 57 9.21 -0.75 4.88
CA TYR A 57 9.12 0.36 3.93
C TYR A 57 8.54 1.62 4.58
N ALA A 58 7.47 1.46 5.37
CA ALA A 58 6.82 2.55 6.10
C ALA A 58 7.76 3.23 7.11
N THR A 59 8.68 2.48 7.74
CA THR A 59 9.68 3.04 8.66
C THR A 59 10.79 3.80 7.93
N LEU A 60 11.12 3.41 6.70
CA LEU A 60 12.23 3.99 5.92
C LEU A 60 11.80 5.19 5.07
N THR A 61 10.52 5.29 4.71
CA THR A 61 10.01 6.38 3.89
C THR A 61 9.65 7.61 4.73
N ARG A 62 9.55 8.77 4.06
CA ARG A 62 9.16 10.02 4.72
C ARG A 62 7.68 10.00 5.12
N THR A 63 7.39 10.64 6.25
CA THR A 63 6.02 11.01 6.63
C THR A 63 5.75 12.44 6.15
N VAL A 64 4.63 12.65 5.47
CA VAL A 64 4.17 13.96 4.99
C VAL A 64 2.79 14.29 5.52
N ASN A 65 2.45 15.57 5.57
CA ASN A 65 1.06 15.99 5.69
C ASN A 65 0.50 16.24 4.29
N PRO A 66 -0.40 15.40 3.77
CA PRO A 66 -0.94 15.55 2.42
C PRO A 66 -1.68 16.88 2.22
N GLU A 67 -2.22 17.50 3.28
CA GLU A 67 -2.95 18.78 3.18
C GLU A 67 -2.04 19.97 2.83
N LEU A 68 -0.71 19.81 3.01
CA LEU A 68 0.28 20.86 2.74
C LEU A 68 1.04 20.65 1.43
N GLU A 69 0.81 19.53 0.74
CA GLU A 69 1.49 19.19 -0.50
C GLU A 69 0.78 19.83 -1.70
N GLU A 70 1.57 20.16 -2.73
CA GLU A 70 1.02 20.64 -4.00
C GLU A 70 0.52 19.46 -4.83
N MET A 71 -0.80 19.43 -5.07
CA MET A 71 -1.47 18.34 -5.80
C MET A 71 -1.39 18.56 -7.31
N ASP A 72 -0.85 17.59 -8.03
CA ASP A 72 -0.89 17.54 -9.49
C ASP A 72 -2.26 16.98 -9.94
N PRO A 73 -3.06 17.75 -10.71
CA PRO A 73 -4.34 17.28 -11.23
C PRO A 73 -4.22 16.00 -12.09
N ASN A 74 -3.10 15.82 -12.79
CA ASN A 74 -2.88 14.62 -13.62
C ASN A 74 -2.65 13.38 -12.75
N ALA A 75 -1.93 13.53 -11.63
CA ALA A 75 -1.75 12.48 -10.64
C ALA A 75 -3.11 12.09 -10.00
N LEU A 76 -3.93 13.09 -9.65
CA LEU A 76 -5.27 12.88 -9.11
C LEU A 76 -6.18 12.11 -10.09
N ALA A 77 -6.07 12.37 -11.38
CA ALA A 77 -6.90 11.72 -12.40
C ALA A 77 -6.62 10.21 -12.55
N LEU A 78 -5.49 9.69 -12.05
CA LEU A 78 -5.12 8.28 -12.17
C LEU A 78 -5.95 7.34 -11.30
N VAL A 79 -6.57 7.87 -10.24
CA VAL A 79 -7.31 7.08 -9.27
C VAL A 79 -8.74 7.60 -9.19
N THR A 80 -9.72 6.70 -9.33
CA THR A 80 -11.11 7.10 -9.13
C THR A 80 -11.41 7.35 -7.65
N ARG A 81 -12.41 8.18 -7.34
CA ARG A 81 -12.83 8.44 -5.95
C ARG A 81 -13.07 7.14 -5.17
N ARG A 82 -13.73 6.17 -5.81
CA ARG A 82 -14.01 4.87 -5.19
C ARG A 82 -12.72 4.10 -4.87
N GLN A 83 -11.76 4.08 -5.78
CA GLN A 83 -10.46 3.43 -5.56
C GLN A 83 -9.65 4.13 -4.47
N ALA A 84 -9.62 5.47 -4.46
CA ALA A 84 -8.90 6.26 -3.46
C ALA A 84 -9.37 5.89 -2.04
N TRP A 85 -10.68 5.85 -1.82
CA TRP A 85 -11.25 5.37 -0.55
C TRP A 85 -11.03 3.87 -0.36
N GLN A 86 -11.34 3.03 -1.35
CA GLN A 86 -11.25 1.57 -1.22
C GLN A 86 -9.86 1.11 -0.82
N PHE A 87 -8.81 1.69 -1.40
CA PHE A 87 -7.43 1.30 -1.19
C PHE A 87 -6.71 2.20 -0.19
N ARG A 88 -7.30 3.35 0.18
CA ARG A 88 -6.76 4.35 1.12
C ARG A 88 -5.48 4.97 0.61
N VAL A 89 -5.55 5.42 -0.65
CA VAL A 89 -4.42 6.00 -1.38
C VAL A 89 -4.79 7.38 -1.90
N LEU A 90 -3.83 8.29 -1.85
CA LEU A 90 -3.93 9.62 -2.41
C LEU A 90 -2.70 9.86 -3.32
N PRO A 91 -2.86 9.83 -4.66
CA PRO A 91 -1.79 10.28 -5.54
C PRO A 91 -1.60 11.79 -5.35
N ILE A 92 -0.35 12.24 -5.18
CA ILE A 92 -0.03 13.64 -4.91
C ILE A 92 0.51 14.31 -6.17
N ARG A 93 1.64 13.81 -6.69
CA ARG A 93 2.32 14.36 -7.87
C ARG A 93 3.28 13.36 -8.48
N PHE A 94 3.82 13.69 -9.65
CA PHE A 94 4.97 13.00 -10.21
C PHE A 94 6.27 13.62 -9.70
N ASP A 95 7.24 12.77 -9.35
CA ASP A 95 8.60 13.15 -9.01
C ASP A 95 9.54 12.31 -9.91
N PRO A 96 10.42 12.96 -10.68
CA PRO A 96 10.48 13.03 -12.15
C PRO A 96 9.85 11.92 -13.02
N HIS A 97 9.82 10.66 -12.60
CA HIS A 97 9.27 9.52 -13.36
C HIS A 97 8.44 8.54 -12.50
N GLU A 98 8.25 8.87 -11.22
CA GLU A 98 7.52 8.04 -10.27
C GLU A 98 6.35 8.82 -9.69
N LEU A 99 5.22 8.13 -9.49
CA LEU A 99 4.06 8.69 -8.84
C LEU A 99 4.25 8.68 -7.32
N MET A 100 4.21 9.85 -6.70
CA MET A 100 4.13 10.00 -5.26
C MET A 100 2.74 9.63 -4.79
N MET A 101 2.63 8.60 -3.93
CA MET A 101 1.36 8.15 -3.38
C MET A 101 1.38 8.18 -1.86
N ALA A 102 0.49 8.96 -1.27
CA ALA A 102 0.28 8.97 0.17
C ALA A 102 -0.64 7.82 0.61
N THR A 103 -0.27 7.17 1.71
CA THR A 103 -1.06 6.14 2.40
C THR A 103 -0.65 6.09 3.88
N VAL A 104 -1.37 5.30 4.67
CA VAL A 104 -0.98 4.96 6.05
C VAL A 104 -0.34 3.57 6.12
N PRO A 105 0.55 3.30 7.10
CA PRO A 105 1.27 2.03 7.21
C PRO A 105 0.37 0.80 7.20
N GLN A 106 -0.76 0.87 7.90
CA GLN A 106 -1.75 -0.22 8.00
C GLN A 106 -2.37 -0.63 6.64
N TYR A 107 -2.44 0.27 5.67
CA TYR A 107 -3.03 0.00 4.36
C TYR A 107 -1.99 -0.13 3.25
N LEU A 108 -0.71 0.09 3.53
CA LEU A 108 0.37 0.02 2.55
C LEU A 108 0.42 -1.32 1.78
N PRO A 109 0.31 -2.52 2.41
CA PRO A 109 0.27 -3.79 1.65
C PRO A 109 -0.82 -3.80 0.57
N ARG A 110 -2.01 -3.31 0.94
CA ARG A 110 -3.15 -3.25 0.04
C ARG A 110 -2.96 -2.20 -1.05
N ALA A 111 -2.39 -1.05 -0.69
CA ALA A 111 -2.07 0.02 -1.62
C ALA A 111 -1.06 -0.44 -2.69
N LEU A 112 -0.02 -1.17 -2.28
CA LEU A 112 1.00 -1.74 -3.17
C LEU A 112 0.39 -2.67 -4.20
N ARG A 113 -0.44 -3.63 -3.74
CA ARG A 113 -1.17 -4.53 -4.65
C ARG A 113 -2.06 -3.77 -5.63
N PHE A 114 -2.71 -2.70 -5.18
CA PHE A 114 -3.51 -1.86 -6.07
C PHE A 114 -2.65 -1.20 -7.15
N ALA A 115 -1.55 -0.56 -6.78
CA ALA A 115 -0.68 0.11 -7.74
C ALA A 115 -0.07 -0.87 -8.76
N ALA A 116 0.44 -2.01 -8.30
CA ALA A 116 1.03 -3.01 -9.17
C ALA A 116 0.08 -3.53 -10.26
N ASN A 117 -1.23 -3.54 -9.99
CA ASN A 117 -2.24 -4.08 -10.92
C ASN A 117 -2.93 -3.00 -11.77
N ILE A 118 -3.02 -1.76 -11.27
CA ILE A 118 -3.87 -0.72 -11.86
C ILE A 118 -3.06 0.47 -12.37
N ILE A 119 -1.93 0.79 -11.72
CA ILE A 119 -1.15 1.99 -12.01
C ILE A 119 -0.02 1.60 -12.96
N GLY A 120 -0.03 2.16 -14.17
CA GLY A 120 0.95 1.87 -15.22
C GLY A 120 2.31 2.56 -15.06
N TYR A 121 2.59 3.14 -13.90
CA TYR A 121 3.81 3.89 -13.61
C TYR A 121 4.45 3.37 -12.31
N PRO A 122 5.78 3.49 -12.15
CA PRO A 122 6.42 3.27 -10.86
C PRO A 122 5.78 4.18 -9.80
N VAL A 123 5.50 3.63 -8.62
CA VAL A 123 4.89 4.35 -7.51
C VAL A 123 5.83 4.31 -6.31
N PHE A 124 6.13 5.48 -5.75
CA PHE A 124 6.78 5.57 -4.45
C PHE A 124 5.78 6.03 -3.40
N TYR A 125 5.82 5.39 -2.23
CA TYR A 125 4.86 5.67 -1.17
C TYR A 125 5.47 6.57 -0.10
N VAL A 126 4.65 7.51 0.38
CA VAL A 126 4.94 8.32 1.56
C VAL A 126 3.90 8.03 2.62
N MET A 127 4.33 8.03 3.88
CA MET A 127 3.43 7.82 5.00
C MET A 127 2.74 9.13 5.37
N CYS A 128 1.57 9.02 5.97
CA CYS A 128 0.85 10.17 6.51
C CYS A 128 0.09 9.76 7.77
N ASP A 129 -0.37 10.76 8.51
CA ASP A 129 -1.32 10.56 9.59
C ASP A 129 -2.70 10.11 9.03
N PRO A 130 -3.39 9.13 9.66
CA PRO A 130 -4.68 8.66 9.18
C PRO A 130 -5.74 9.73 9.04
N GLU A 131 -5.87 10.66 9.99
CA GLU A 131 -6.89 11.70 9.93
C GLU A 131 -6.55 12.73 8.85
N ALA A 132 -5.27 13.09 8.71
CA ALA A 132 -4.81 13.95 7.62
C ALA A 132 -5.10 13.33 6.24
N LEU A 133 -4.86 12.03 6.07
CA LEU A 133 -5.23 11.31 4.85
C LEU A 133 -6.76 11.34 4.64
N GLY A 134 -7.54 11.10 5.69
CA GLY A 134 -9.00 11.12 5.63
C GLY A 134 -9.53 12.48 5.17
N ARG A 135 -9.02 13.58 5.73
CA ARG A 135 -9.39 14.95 5.33
C ARG A 135 -9.00 15.24 3.88
N ALA A 136 -7.78 14.89 3.48
CA ALA A 136 -7.32 15.08 2.10
C ALA A 136 -8.17 14.28 1.09
N LEU A 137 -8.57 13.04 1.44
CA LEU A 137 -9.48 12.25 0.62
C LEU A 137 -10.88 12.87 0.53
N CYS A 138 -11.41 13.46 1.60
CA CYS A 138 -12.67 14.20 1.53
C CYS A 138 -12.59 15.41 0.58
N THR A 139 -11.46 16.12 0.59
CA THR A 139 -11.24 17.30 -0.25
C THR A 139 -11.08 16.93 -1.72
N HIS A 140 -10.22 15.96 -2.06
CA HIS A 140 -9.88 15.65 -3.45
C HIS A 140 -10.74 14.56 -4.07
N TYR A 141 -11.28 13.65 -3.25
CA TYR A 141 -12.13 12.54 -3.69
C TYR A 141 -13.43 12.45 -2.88
N PRO A 142 -14.28 13.49 -2.89
CA PRO A 142 -15.51 13.51 -2.09
C PRO A 142 -16.42 12.34 -2.47
N LEU A 143 -16.82 11.57 -1.46
CA LEU A 143 -17.72 10.43 -1.60
C LEU A 143 -18.88 10.59 -0.60
N PRO A 144 -20.15 10.61 -1.04
CA PRO A 144 -21.28 10.82 -0.13
C PRO A 144 -21.32 9.80 1.02
N GLY A 145 -21.50 10.31 2.24
CA GLY A 145 -21.53 9.51 3.47
C GLY A 145 -20.16 9.11 4.02
N PHE A 146 -19.06 9.57 3.40
CA PHE A 146 -17.70 9.37 3.91
C PHE A 146 -17.18 10.66 4.56
N THR A 147 -16.57 10.52 5.71
CA THR A 147 -15.92 11.59 6.48
C THR A 147 -14.44 11.24 6.68
N ALA A 148 -13.66 12.13 7.29
CA ALA A 148 -12.26 11.84 7.62
C ALA A 148 -12.13 10.59 8.50
N GLU A 149 -13.06 10.36 9.42
CA GLU A 149 -13.09 9.18 10.31
C GLU A 149 -13.31 7.87 9.55
N SER A 150 -13.96 7.93 8.39
CA SER A 150 -14.16 6.77 7.52
C SER A 150 -12.83 6.14 7.10
N ILE A 151 -11.69 6.82 7.26
CA ILE A 151 -10.37 6.22 7.04
C ILE A 151 -10.16 4.92 7.83
N HIS A 152 -10.73 4.82 9.04
CA HIS A 152 -10.52 3.69 9.96
C HIS A 152 -11.40 2.47 9.67
N ASP A 153 -12.41 2.60 8.81
CA ASP A 153 -13.34 1.51 8.56
C ASP A 153 -12.67 0.34 7.81
N CYS A 154 -12.99 -0.89 8.23
CA CYS A 154 -12.56 -2.11 7.56
C CYS A 154 -13.46 -2.41 6.35
N GLY A 155 -13.01 -2.04 5.14
CA GLY A 155 -13.53 -2.53 3.86
C GLY A 155 -14.68 -1.70 3.24
N LEU A 156 -14.61 -1.47 1.94
CA LEU A 156 -15.53 -0.57 1.21
C LEU A 156 -17.00 -1.05 1.25
N ASP A 157 -17.25 -2.36 1.27
CA ASP A 157 -18.61 -2.91 1.32
C ASP A 157 -19.29 -2.69 2.67
N GLY A 158 -18.52 -2.71 3.77
CA GLY A 158 -19.03 -2.32 5.10
C GLY A 158 -19.31 -0.82 5.16
N MET A 159 -18.45 -0.02 4.55
CA MET A 159 -18.57 1.44 4.50
C MET A 159 -19.77 1.91 3.67
N LEU A 160 -19.96 1.35 2.48
CA LEU A 160 -21.08 1.69 1.59
C LEU A 160 -22.43 1.27 2.19
N ARG A 161 -22.48 0.20 2.98
CA ARG A 161 -23.69 -0.20 3.73
C ARG A 161 -24.05 0.80 4.83
N ARG A 162 -23.06 1.34 5.56
CA ARG A 162 -23.27 2.36 6.61
C ARG A 162 -23.58 3.75 6.05
N ALA A 163 -22.92 4.17 4.98
CA ALA A 163 -23.22 5.44 4.30
C ALA A 163 -24.69 5.50 3.81
N ARG A 164 -25.26 4.35 3.43
CA ARG A 164 -26.68 4.24 3.06
C ARG A 164 -27.64 4.24 4.26
N SER A 165 -27.21 3.85 5.46
CA SER A 165 -28.07 3.85 6.65
C SER A 165 -28.14 5.21 7.36
N ASN A 166 -27.12 6.07 7.21
CA ASN A 166 -27.11 7.44 7.77
C ASN A 166 -27.80 8.48 6.86
N ALA A 167 -28.29 8.09 5.69
CA ALA A 167 -28.99 8.96 4.74
C ALA A 167 -30.52 8.74 4.73
N ALA A 168 -31.04 7.96 5.67
CA ALA A 168 -32.46 7.71 5.91
C ALA A 168 -32.84 8.24 7.30
#